data_AF-D1PM60-F1
#
_entry.id   AF-D1PM60-F1
#
_cell.length_a   1.000
_cell.length_b   1.000
_cell.length_c   1.000
_cell.angle_alpha   90.00
_cell.angle_beta   90.00
_cell.angle_gamma   90.00
#
_symmetry.space_group_name_H-M   'P 1'
#
loop_
_entity.id
_entity.type
_entity.pdbx_description
1 polymer ?
#
loop_
_entity_poly.entity_id
_entity_poly.type
_entity_poly.pdbx_seq_one_letter_code
_entity_poly.pdbx_strand_id
1 'polypeptide(L)' 'MGERPVFKRMTRQEKERRAVQGELREAMQALRANEVAFEEAQDPFYIEQLTYQHAALMCRCRALLRVLRSGGEDP' A
#
# COMPACT_ATOMS: atom_id res chain seq x y z
N MET A 1 -13.60 -31.12 -27.56
CA MET A 1 -14.36 -29.94 -27.07
C MET A 1 -13.44 -29.16 -26.14
N GLY A 2 -12.65 -28.23 -26.68
CA GLY A 2 -11.76 -27.39 -25.87
C GLY A 2 -12.45 -26.06 -25.62
N GLU A 3 -12.84 -25.79 -24.37
CA GLU A 3 -13.34 -24.48 -23.97
C GLU A 3 -12.23 -23.45 -24.20
N ARG A 4 -12.48 -22.51 -25.12
CA ARG A 4 -11.57 -21.38 -25.33
C ARG A 4 -11.58 -20.54 -24.05
N PRO A 5 -10.43 -20.19 -23.47
CA PRO A 5 -10.41 -19.31 -22.31
C PRO A 5 -11.02 -17.97 -22.73
N VAL A 6 -12.16 -17.63 -22.13
CA VAL A 6 -12.80 -16.33 -22.32
C VAL A 6 -11.89 -15.29 -21.68
N PHE A 7 -11.09 -14.60 -22.50
CA PHE A 7 -10.32 -13.45 -22.06
C PHE A 7 -11.29 -12.33 -21.65
N LYS A 8 -11.72 -12.32 -20.38
CA LYS A 8 -12.48 -11.21 -19.81
C LYS A 8 -11.59 -9.97 -19.85
N ARG A 9 -12.00 -8.97 -20.64
CA ARG A 9 -11.36 -7.64 -20.62
C ARG A 9 -11.50 -7.07 -19.22
N MET A 10 -10.36 -6.82 -18.59
CA MET A 10 -10.30 -6.21 -17.27
C MET A 10 -10.91 -4.81 -17.32
N THR A 11 -11.85 -4.52 -16.43
CA THR A 11 -12.51 -3.22 -16.40
C THR A 11 -11.55 -2.15 -15.90
N ARG A 12 -11.87 -0.88 -16.17
CA ARG A 12 -11.08 0.25 -15.66
C ARG A 12 -11.01 0.23 -14.12
N GLN A 13 -12.14 -0.04 -13.47
CA GLN A 13 -12.23 -0.15 -12.02
C GLN A 13 -11.35 -1.29 -11.47
N GLU A 14 -11.27 -2.43 -12.15
CA GLU A 14 -10.36 -3.52 -11.76
C GLU A 14 -8.88 -3.13 -11.91
N LYS A 15 -8.53 -2.33 -12.92
CA LYS A 15 -7.16 -1.79 -13.09
C LYS A 15 -6.81 -0.84 -11.96
N GLU A 16 -7.68 0.11 -11.66
CA GLU A 16 -7.50 1.09 -10.58
C GLU A 16 -7.40 0.39 -9.22
N ARG A 17 -8.28 -0.57 -8.94
CA ARG A 17 -8.21 -1.39 -7.72
C ARG A 17 -6.87 -2.16 -7.62
N ARG A 18 -6.37 -2.73 -8.72
CA ARG A 18 -5.06 -3.41 -8.73
C ARG A 18 -3.90 -2.45 -8.50
N ALA A 19 -3.98 -1.24 -9.03
CA ALA A 19 -2.98 -0.20 -8.79
C ALA A 19 -2.93 0.18 -7.30
N VAL A 20 -4.10 0.45 -6.69
CA VAL A 20 -4.21 0.75 -5.25
C VAL A 20 -3.72 -0.42 -4.39
N GLN A 21 -3.99 -1.67 -4.78
CA GLN A 21 -3.42 -2.86 -4.11
C GLN A 21 -1.90 -2.97 -4.28
N GLY A 22 -1.35 -2.53 -5.42
CA GLY A 22 0.09 -2.40 -5.65
C GLY A 22 0.70 -1.41 -4.66
N GLU A 23 0.17 -0.19 -4.65
CA GLU A 23 0.62 0.88 -3.75
C GLU A 23 0.50 0.49 -2.27
N LEU A 24 -0.57 -0.21 -1.87
CA LEU A 24 -0.71 -0.67 -0.49
C LEU A 24 0.38 -1.68 -0.12
N ARG A 25 0.74 -2.59 -1.05
CA ARG A 25 1.83 -3.55 -0.81
C ARG A 25 3.17 -2.85 -0.67
N GLU A 26 3.44 -1.86 -1.51
CA GLU A 26 4.66 -1.04 -1.43
C GLU A 26 4.72 -0.26 -0.11
N ALA A 27 3.62 0.40 0.29
CA ALA A 27 3.55 1.12 1.56
C ALA A 27 3.76 0.20 2.78
N MET A 28 3.20 -1.01 2.76
CA MET A 28 3.44 -2.01 3.82
C MET A 28 4.88 -2.54 3.82
N GLN A 29 5.51 -2.69 2.65
CA GLN A 29 6.93 -3.05 2.57
C GLN A 29 7.82 -1.94 3.14
N ALA A 30 7.54 -0.68 2.79
CA ALA A 30 8.24 0.47 3.33
C ALA A 30 8.05 0.60 4.85
N LEU A 31 6.86 0.29 5.37
CA LEU A 31 6.59 0.29 6.82
C LEU A 31 7.47 -0.74 7.54
N ARG A 32 7.54 -1.97 7.03
CA ARG A 32 8.42 -3.00 7.60
C ARG A 32 9.90 -2.63 7.53
N ALA A 33 10.33 -2.05 6.41
CA ALA A 33 11.71 -1.58 6.28
C ALA A 33 12.04 -0.45 7.26
N ASN A 34 11.09 0.45 7.50
CA ASN A 34 11.21 1.52 8.49
C ASN A 34 11.27 0.95 9.92
N GLU A 35 10.46 -0.06 10.25
CA GLU A 35 10.51 -0.75 11.55
C GLU A 35 11.88 -1.40 11.80
N VAL A 36 12.42 -2.13 10.81
CA VAL A 36 13.77 -2.71 10.89
C VAL A 36 14.85 -1.62 11.07
N ALA A 37 14.77 -0.55 10.27
CA ALA A 37 15.71 0.57 10.39
C ALA A 37 15.63 1.26 11.76
N PHE A 38 14.44 1.28 12.38
CA PHE A 38 14.22 1.87 13.71
C PHE A 38 14.87 1.00 14.80
N GLU A 39 14.75 -0.33 14.70
CA GLU A 39 15.40 -1.26 15.64
C GLU A 39 16.93 -1.15 15.60
N GLU A 40 17.50 -0.86 14.44
CA GLU A 40 18.96 -0.74 14.25
C GLU A 40 19.50 0.68 14.51
N ALA A 41 18.62 1.70 14.58
CA ALA A 41 19.02 3.09 14.72
C ALA A 41 19.58 3.41 16.11
N GLN A 42 20.74 4.07 16.14
CA GLN A 42 21.36 4.59 17.37
C GLN A 42 21.33 6.12 17.44
N ASP A 43 21.26 6.78 16.29
CA ASP A 43 21.26 8.24 16.21
C ASP A 43 19.88 8.81 16.57
N PRO A 44 19.77 9.72 17.57
CA PRO A 44 18.49 10.26 18.00
C PRO A 44 17.72 11.03 16.91
N PHE A 45 18.40 11.76 16.04
CA PHE A 45 17.74 12.50 14.96
C PHE A 45 17.19 11.55 13.91
N TYR A 46 17.92 10.48 13.61
CA TYR A 46 17.46 9.45 12.70
C TYR A 46 16.27 8.67 13.28
N ILE A 47 16.26 8.37 14.58
CA ILE A 47 15.12 7.77 15.29
C ILE A 47 13.88 8.69 15.18
N GLU A 48 14.04 9.98 15.40
CA GLU A 48 12.95 10.96 15.27
C GLU A 48 12.42 10.99 13.82
N GLN A 49 13.32 11.04 12.84
CA GLN A 49 12.93 10.96 11.43
C GLN A 49 12.15 9.67 11.11
N LEU A 50 12.64 8.52 11.56
CA LEU A 50 11.99 7.23 11.34
C LEU A 50 10.60 7.18 12.01
N THR A 51 10.43 7.82 13.17
CA THR A 51 9.13 7.95 13.85
C THR A 51 8.12 8.70 13.00
N TYR A 52 8.51 9.85 12.42
CA TYR A 52 7.62 10.60 11.54
C TYR A 52 7.33 9.85 10.24
N GLN A 53 8.33 9.18 9.66
CA GLN A 53 8.14 8.34 8.48
C GLN A 53 7.15 7.19 8.76
N HIS A 54 7.25 6.53 9.91
CA HIS A 54 6.32 5.48 10.33
C HIS A 54 4.88 6.00 10.37
N ALA A 55 4.66 7.16 11.00
CA ALA A 55 3.33 7.78 11.07
C ALA A 55 2.77 8.10 9.67
N ALA A 56 3.60 8.64 8.77
CA ALA A 56 3.20 8.93 7.39
C ALA A 56 2.82 7.66 6.61
N LEU A 57 3.61 6.59 6.74
CA LEU A 57 3.36 5.30 6.11
C LEU A 57 2.06 4.66 6.64
N MET A 58 1.83 4.71 7.95
CA MET A 58 0.58 4.26 8.56
C MET A 58 -0.64 5.03 8.05
N CYS A 59 -0.53 6.35 7.93
CA CYS A 59 -1.57 7.19 7.33
C CYS A 59 -1.84 6.80 5.87
N ARG A 60 -0.79 6.58 5.07
CA ARG A 60 -0.93 6.14 3.67
C ARG A 60 -1.62 4.78 3.57
N CYS A 61 -1.20 3.79 4.36
CA CYS A 61 -1.84 2.47 4.42
C CYS A 61 -3.33 2.58 4.76
N ARG A 62 -3.70 3.39 5.76
CA ARG A 62 -5.10 3.62 6.14
C ARG A 62 -5.92 4.29 5.04
N ALA A 63 -5.34 5.21 4.27
CA ALA A 63 -6.01 5.85 3.14
C ALA A 63 -6.27 4.84 2.01
N LEU A 64 -5.25 4.08 1.62
CA LEU A 64 -5.37 3.05 0.57
C LEU A 64 -6.36 1.94 0.96
N LEU A 65 -6.35 1.51 2.23
CA LEU A 65 -7.33 0.55 2.75
C LEU A 65 -8.76 1.09 2.70
N ARG A 66 -8.97 2.39 2.94
CA ARG A 66 -10.29 3.02 2.80
C ARG A 66 -10.77 2.95 1.35
N VAL A 67 -9.94 3.35 0.39
CA VAL A 67 -10.25 3.27 -1.05
C VAL A 67 -10.60 1.84 -1.48
N LEU A 68 -9.85 0.83 -1.01
CA LEU A 68 -10.12 -0.57 -1.34
C LEU A 68 -11.42 -1.12 -0.73
N ARG A 69 -11.83 -0.59 0.43
CA ARG A 69 -13.06 -0.97 1.13
C ARG A 69 -14.29 -0.25 0.58
N SER A 70 -14.17 1.01 0.18
CA SER A 70 -15.25 1.78 -0.45
C SER A 70 -15.46 1.43 -1.92
N GLY A 71 -14.76 0.45 -2.48
CA GLY A 71 -14.90 0.08 -3.88
C GLY A 71 -14.42 1.14 -4.88
N GLY A 72 -13.65 2.13 -4.42
CA GLY A 72 -13.28 3.30 -5.21
C GLY A 72 -14.36 4.39 -5.26
N GLU A 73 -15.39 4.33 -4.42
CA GLU A 73 -16.21 5.51 -4.14
C GLU A 73 -15.33 6.49 -3.35
N ASP A 74 -14.83 7.50 -4.07
CA ASP A 74 -14.30 8.75 -3.52
C ASP A 74 -15.39 9.44 -2.67
N PRO A 75 -15.05 10.17 -1.59
CA PRO A 75 -15.95 11.13 -0.98
C PRO A 75 -16.29 12.31 -1.91
#